data_AF-A0A2E2YMZ8-F1
#
_entry.id   AF-A0A2E2YMZ8-F1
#
_cell.length_a   1.000
_cell.length_b   1.000
_cell.length_c   1.000
_cell.angle_alpha   90.00
_cell.angle_beta   90.00
_cell.angle_gamma   90.00
#
_symmetry.space_group_name_H-M   'P 1'
#
loop_
_entity.id
_entity.type
_entity.pdbx_description
1 polymer ?
#
loop_
_entity_poly.entity_id
_entity_poly.type
_entity_poly.pdbx_seq_one_letter_code
_entity_poly.pdbx_strand_id
1 'polypeptide(L)'
;MDHLPEEEKASGGEVIDQVTRDAIRLAHDLLDRFPELVKRHKFLAGGAAISSSLVIIAAVAIAKRMRRGQTAQEAVADITEEELDTPKNDPRQKKNNSD
;
A
#
# COMPACT_ATOMS: atom_id res chain seq x y z
N MET A 1 -45.23 7.25 -20.96
CA MET A 1 -43.78 7.45 -21.18
C MET A 1 -43.18 7.43 -19.79
N ASP A 2 -42.90 6.22 -19.30
CA ASP A 2 -42.33 6.02 -17.96
C ASP A 2 -40.83 6.28 -18.06
N HIS A 3 -40.40 7.43 -17.52
CA HIS A 3 -39.00 7.73 -17.34
C HIS A 3 -38.51 6.96 -16.11
N LEU A 4 -37.86 5.82 -16.33
CA LEU A 4 -37.03 5.19 -15.30
C LEU A 4 -35.85 6.12 -14.99
N PRO A 5 -35.48 6.30 -13.72
CA PRO A 5 -34.31 7.10 -13.38
C PRO A 5 -33.08 6.39 -13.96
N GLU A 6 -32.31 7.10 -14.79
CA GLU A 6 -30.98 6.65 -15.20
C GLU A 6 -30.18 6.40 -13.93
N GLU A 7 -29.79 5.14 -13.70
CA GLU A 7 -28.89 4.78 -12.63
C GLU A 7 -27.68 5.71 -12.70
N GLU A 8 -27.49 6.53 -11.66
CA GLU A 8 -26.30 7.35 -11.48
C GLU A 8 -25.08 6.43 -11.60
N LYS A 9 -24.47 6.40 -12.79
CA LYS A 9 -23.16 5.79 -12.99
C LYS A 9 -22.21 6.52 -12.06
N ALA A 10 -21.88 5.87 -10.95
CA ALA A 10 -20.86 6.34 -10.02
C ALA A 10 -19.64 6.81 -10.83
N SER A 11 -19.21 8.06 -10.57
CA SER A 11 -18.11 8.72 -11.25
C SER A 11 -16.93 7.75 -11.45
N GLY A 12 -16.58 7.53 -12.72
CA GLY A 12 -15.68 6.48 -13.19
C GLY A 12 -14.29 6.52 -12.56
N GLY A 13 -14.14 5.85 -11.43
CA GLY A 13 -12.84 5.45 -10.92
C GLY A 13 -12.26 4.30 -11.76
N GLU A 14 -10.94 4.31 -11.96
CA GLU A 14 -10.24 3.20 -12.58
C GLU A 14 -10.48 1.91 -11.77
N VAL A 15 -10.90 0.84 -12.45
CA VAL A 15 -11.12 -0.45 -11.81
C VAL A 15 -9.77 -0.98 -11.34
N ILE A 16 -9.60 -1.04 -10.03
CA ILE A 16 -8.38 -1.57 -9.41
C ILE A 16 -8.20 -3.04 -9.85
N ASP A 17 -7.08 -3.31 -10.50
CA ASP A 17 -6.67 -4.66 -10.89
C ASP A 17 -6.61 -5.60 -9.67
N GLN A 18 -6.87 -6.89 -9.91
CA GLN A 18 -6.97 -7.91 -8.86
C GLN A 18 -5.70 -8.02 -8.02
N VAL A 19 -4.51 -7.93 -8.63
CA VAL A 19 -3.23 -7.97 -7.89
C VAL A 19 -3.14 -6.80 -6.92
N THR A 20 -3.63 -5.63 -7.31
CA THR A 20 -3.58 -4.43 -6.47
C THR A 20 -4.55 -4.54 -5.29
N ARG A 21 -5.75 -5.07 -5.52
CA ARG A 21 -6.71 -5.36 -4.45
C ARG A 21 -6.17 -6.36 -3.44
N ASP A 22 -5.57 -7.44 -3.93
CA ASP A 22 -5.01 -8.49 -3.08
C ASP A 22 -3.80 -8.00 -2.30
N ALA A 23 -2.92 -7.20 -2.93
CA ALA A 23 -1.77 -6.61 -2.26
C ALA A 23 -2.14 -5.68 -1.10
N ILE A 24 -3.23 -4.89 -1.22
CA ILE A 24 -3.71 -4.03 -0.12
C ILE A 24 -4.21 -4.87 1.06
N ARG A 25 -4.96 -5.95 0.79
CA ARG A 25 -5.44 -6.86 1.84
C ARG A 25 -4.27 -7.51 2.56
N LEU A 26 -3.35 -8.09 1.81
CA LEU A 26 -2.16 -8.75 2.34
C LEU A 26 -1.23 -7.78 3.09
N ALA A 27 -1.22 -6.49 2.73
CA ALA A 27 -0.45 -5.49 3.45
C ALA A 27 -0.93 -5.31 4.90
N HIS A 28 -2.25 -5.35 5.15
CA HIS A 28 -2.77 -5.30 6.52
C HIS A 28 -2.32 -6.52 7.32
N ASP A 29 -2.46 -7.72 6.75
CA ASP A 29 -2.05 -8.97 7.41
C ASP A 29 -0.53 -9.03 7.65
N LEU A 30 0.26 -8.53 6.70
CA LEU A 30 1.72 -8.47 6.81
C LEU A 30 2.15 -7.57 7.98
N LEU A 31 1.48 -6.44 8.19
CA LEU A 31 1.85 -5.48 9.23
C LEU A 31 1.60 -6.00 10.65
N ASP A 32 0.71 -6.97 10.83
CA ASP A 32 0.51 -7.65 12.11
C ASP A 32 1.76 -8.45 12.54
N ARG A 33 2.65 -8.82 11.60
CA ARG A 33 3.94 -9.46 11.90
C ARG A 33 4.98 -8.50 12.46
N PHE A 34 4.80 -7.18 12.29
CA PHE A 34 5.76 -6.15 12.68
C PHE A 34 5.12 -5.15 13.66
N PRO A 35 4.69 -5.59 14.85
CA PRO A 35 3.95 -4.75 15.78
C PRO A 35 4.75 -3.52 16.25
N GLU A 36 6.08 -3.64 16.37
CA GLU A 36 6.95 -2.52 16.76
C GLU A 36 7.07 -1.48 15.64
N LEU A 37 7.21 -1.91 14.38
CA LEU A 37 7.19 -1.01 13.22
C LEU A 37 5.87 -0.24 13.13
N VAL A 38 4.76 -0.94 13.32
CA VAL A 38 3.42 -0.32 13.33
C VAL A 38 3.31 0.69 14.46
N LYS A 39 3.81 0.40 15.67
CA LYS A 39 3.84 1.36 16.78
C LYS A 39 4.66 2.61 16.43
N ARG A 40 5.83 2.47 15.79
CA ARG A 40 6.64 3.61 15.33
C ARG A 40 5.90 4.50 14.31
N HIS A 41 5.04 3.89 13.50
CA HIS A 41 4.28 4.56 12.42
C HIS A 41 2.83 4.92 12.79
N LYS A 42 2.40 4.68 14.02
CA LYS A 42 1.11 5.16 14.53
C LYS A 42 1.23 6.64 14.84
N PHE A 43 0.44 7.47 14.15
CA PHE A 43 0.35 8.88 14.48
C PHE A 43 -0.47 9.06 15.76
N LEU A 44 0.16 9.58 16.81
CA LEU A 44 -0.49 9.98 18.07
C LEU A 44 -1.28 11.28 17.86
N ALA A 45 -2.32 11.22 17.03
CA ALA A 45 -3.28 12.31 16.80
C ALA A 45 -4.69 11.87 17.23
N GLY A 46 -4.81 11.27 18.42
CA GLY A 46 -6.10 10.90 19.01
C GLY A 46 -6.77 9.65 18.44
N GLY A 47 -6.12 8.90 17.54
CA GLY A 47 -6.65 7.64 16.99
C GLY A 47 -5.51 6.70 16.60
N ALA A 48 -5.52 5.47 17.12
CA ALA A 48 -4.47 4.46 16.96
C ALA A 48 -4.44 3.82 15.56
N ALA A 49 -4.53 4.62 14.50
CA ALA A 49 -4.53 4.17 13.12
C ALA A 49 -3.09 4.01 12.59
N ILE A 50 -2.87 2.93 11.82
CA ILE A 50 -1.65 2.73 11.05
C ILE A 50 -1.58 3.83 9.99
N SER A 51 -0.39 4.41 9.76
CA SER A 51 -0.23 5.37 8.68
C SER A 51 -0.58 4.74 7.33
N SER A 52 -1.41 5.41 6.53
CA SER A 52 -1.77 4.93 5.20
C SER A 52 -0.54 4.75 4.31
N SER A 53 0.52 5.54 4.53
CA SER A 53 1.79 5.39 3.83
C SER A 53 2.45 4.02 4.06
N LEU A 54 2.43 3.51 5.29
CA LEU A 54 3.01 2.20 5.61
C LEU A 54 2.25 1.07 4.91
N VAL A 55 0.92 1.15 4.89
CA VAL A 55 0.07 0.20 4.14
C VAL A 55 0.40 0.22 2.65
N ILE A 56 0.56 1.41 2.06
CA ILE A 56 0.92 1.55 0.64
C ILE A 56 2.32 1.00 0.34
N ILE A 57 3.31 1.25 1.20
CA ILE A 57 4.66 0.71 1.04
C ILE A 57 4.62 -0.82 1.01
N ALA A 58 3.93 -1.43 1.98
CA ALA A 58 3.73 -2.88 2.05
C ALA A 58 3.01 -3.42 0.80
N ALA A 59 1.91 -2.78 0.39
CA ALA A 59 1.16 -3.19 -0.80
C ALA A 59 2.00 -3.11 -2.08
N VAL A 60 2.82 -2.07 -2.24
CA VAL A 60 3.73 -1.94 -3.39
C VAL A 60 4.79 -3.05 -3.38
N ALA A 61 5.34 -3.40 -2.22
CA ALA A 61 6.33 -4.48 -2.08
C ALA A 61 5.74 -5.85 -2.47
N ILE A 62 4.50 -6.13 -2.03
CA ILE A 62 3.75 -7.35 -2.36
C ILE A 62 3.40 -7.40 -3.85
N ALA A 63 2.80 -6.34 -4.39
CA ALA A 63 2.40 -6.28 -5.79
C ALA A 63 3.60 -6.44 -6.74
N LYS A 64 4.75 -5.83 -6.41
CA LYS A 64 5.98 -6.00 -7.20
C LYS A 64 6.45 -7.45 -7.26
N ARG A 65 6.32 -8.19 -6.16
CA ARG A 65 6.69 -9.60 -6.04
C ARG A 65 5.74 -10.50 -6.80
N MET A 66 4.43 -10.29 -6.65
CA MET A 66 3.41 -11.01 -7.42
C MET A 66 3.58 -10.80 -8.93
N ARG A 67 3.89 -9.57 -9.36
CA ARG A 67 4.18 -9.26 -10.78
C ARG A 67 5.46 -9.93 -11.31
N ARG A 68 6.36 -10.39 -10.43
CA ARG A 68 7.56 -11.16 -10.78
C ARG A 68 7.33 -12.68 -10.79
N GLY A 69 6.08 -13.11 -10.57
CA GLY A 69 5.70 -14.52 -10.58
C GLY A 69 5.72 -15.20 -9.22
N GLN A 70 5.99 -14.48 -8.12
CA GLN A 70 5.82 -15.04 -6.78
C GLN A 70 4.34 -15.23 -6.45
N THR A 71 4.05 -16.28 -5.69
CA THR A 71 2.72 -16.45 -5.08
C THR A 71 2.48 -15.38 -4.00
N ALA A 72 1.22 -15.15 -3.63
CA ALA A 72 0.87 -14.22 -2.57
C ALA A 72 1.57 -14.57 -1.24
N GLN A 73 1.65 -15.86 -0.92
CA GLN A 73 2.26 -16.37 0.30
C GLN A 73 3.76 -16.12 0.32
N GLU A 74 4.47 -16.43 -0.77
CA GLU A 74 5.90 -16.12 -0.92
C GLU A 74 6.15 -14.61 -0.84
N ALA A 75 5.32 -13.83 -1.53
CA ALA A 75 5.45 -12.39 -1.57
C ALA A 75 5.36 -11.75 -0.17
N VAL A 76 4.48 -12.25 0.68
CA VAL A 76 4.34 -11.83 2.09
C VAL A 76 5.49 -12.37 2.93
N ALA A 77 5.85 -13.65 2.79
CA ALA A 77 6.90 -14.28 3.59
C ALA A 77 8.26 -13.61 3.44
N ASP A 78 8.61 -13.21 2.22
CA ASP A 78 9.92 -12.64 1.83
C ASP A 78 10.12 -11.17 2.24
N ILE A 79 9.09 -10.48 2.74
CA ILE A 79 9.20 -9.09 3.18
C ILE A 79 9.74 -9.03 4.61
N THR A 80 10.75 -8.18 4.83
CA THR A 80 11.35 -7.93 6.14
C THR A 80 10.92 -6.57 6.71
N GLU A 81 11.13 -6.38 8.01
CA GLU A 81 10.82 -5.10 8.68
C GLU A 81 11.66 -3.95 8.09
N GLU A 82 12.95 -4.18 7.81
CA GLU A 82 13.84 -3.12 7.30
C GLU A 82 13.43 -2.60 5.92
N GLU A 83 12.85 -3.46 5.08
CA GLU A 83 12.33 -3.07 3.76
C GLU A 83 11.14 -2.10 3.87
N LEU A 84 10.34 -2.24 4.93
CA LEU A 84 9.17 -1.41 5.18
C LEU A 84 9.50 -0.13 5.96
N ASP A 85 10.53 -0.17 6.80
CA ASP A 85 10.97 0.94 7.66
C ASP A 85 11.84 1.98 6.92
N THR A 86 12.24 1.71 5.67
CA THR A 86 13.16 2.63 4.98
C THR A 86 12.45 3.83 4.36
N PRO A 87 12.73 5.07 4.79
CA PRO A 87 12.64 6.21 3.89
C PRO A 87 13.76 6.02 2.86
N LYS A 88 13.42 5.64 1.62
CA LYS A 88 14.37 5.74 0.51
C LYS A 88 14.65 7.23 0.28
N ASN A 89 15.59 7.78 1.04
CA ASN A 89 16.37 8.93 0.63
C ASN A 89 17.09 8.50 -0.64
N ASP A 90 16.45 8.66 -1.80
CA ASP A 90 17.15 8.52 -3.07
C ASP A 90 18.03 9.77 -3.23
N PRO A 91 19.37 9.66 -3.11
CA PRO A 91 20.25 10.80 -3.31
C PRO A 91 20.14 11.41 -4.72
N ARG A 92 19.45 10.74 -5.67
CA ARG A 92 19.20 11.26 -7.02
C ARG A 92 18.19 12.41 -7.09
N GLN A 93 17.34 12.64 -6.07
CA GLN A 93 16.43 13.81 -6.08
C GLN A 93 17.07 15.11 -5.58
N LYS A 94 18.20 15.06 -4.85
CA LYS A 94 18.80 16.27 -4.26
C LYS A 94 19.58 17.15 -5.25
N LYS A 95 19.81 16.69 -6.48
CA LYS A 95 20.65 17.39 -7.48
C LYS A 95 19.90 18.31 -8.44
N ASN A 96 18.57 18.41 -8.37
CA ASN A 96 17.79 19.15 -9.37
C ASN A 96 17.24 20.52 -8.90
N ASN A 97 17.52 20.94 -7.67
CA ASN A 97 17.06 22.23 -7.13
C ASN A 97 18.22 23.10 -6.60
N SER A 98 19.23 23.30 -7.43
CA SER A 98 20.22 24.36 -7.23
C SER A 98 20.65 24.88 -8.59
N ASP A 99 19.79 25.73 -9.16
CA ASP A 99 20.15 26.78 -10.11
C ASP A 99 19.77 28.11 -9.47
#